data_AF-A0A0M8TQ77-F1
#
_entry.id   AF-A0A0M8TQ77-F1
#
_cell.length_a   1.000
_cell.length_b   1.000
_cell.length_c   1.000
_cell.angle_alpha   90.00
_cell.angle_beta   90.00
_cell.angle_gamma   90.00
#
_symmetry.space_group_name_H-M   'P 1'
#
loop_
_entity.id
_entity.type
_entity.pdbx_description
1 polymer ?
#
loop_
_entity_poly.entity_id
_entity_poly.type
_entity_poly.pdbx_seq_one_letter_code
_entity_poly.pdbx_strand_id
1 'polypeptide(L)'
;MSVPGARIAGGRRTDLGGGTDMDIESTHVWPRGATPGDMVRLEAWLAGHGWEVDPTVYMAGAGGAAVQVRRIDAAWADGEVGLLILPAETVVWDGKRMRIAPRAAVPARCAAS
;
A
#
# COMPACT_ATOMS: atom_id res chain seq x y z
N MET A 1 43.26 37.52 -11.26
CA MET A 1 41.84 37.55 -11.67
C MET A 1 41.03 36.91 -10.56
N SER A 2 40.17 37.69 -9.90
CA SER A 2 39.28 37.25 -8.83
C SER A 2 37.91 36.89 -9.40
N VAL A 3 37.32 35.81 -8.90
CA VAL A 3 35.87 35.63 -8.81
C VAL A 3 35.55 35.07 -7.41
N PRO A 4 34.69 35.73 -6.61
CA PRO A 4 34.40 35.35 -5.24
C PRO A 4 33.08 34.56 -5.10
N GLY A 5 32.98 33.79 -4.00
CA GLY A 5 31.76 33.74 -3.19
C GLY A 5 30.79 32.58 -3.43
N ALA A 6 30.91 31.54 -2.60
CA ALA A 6 29.75 30.87 -2.00
C ALA A 6 30.19 30.19 -0.69
N ARG A 7 29.90 30.84 0.43
CA ARG A 7 29.90 30.24 1.77
C ARG A 7 28.51 30.37 2.35
N ILE A 8 27.91 29.23 2.68
CA ILE A 8 26.91 29.00 3.73
C ILE A 8 26.93 27.47 3.93
N ALA A 9 27.62 26.91 4.91
CA ALA A 9 27.39 26.93 6.36
C ALA A 9 26.07 26.27 6.78
N GLY A 10 26.18 25.24 7.63
CA GLY A 10 25.10 24.55 8.31
C GLY A 10 24.90 23.14 7.76
N GLY A 11 25.15 22.05 8.47
CA GLY A 11 25.49 21.84 9.86
C GLY A 11 25.26 20.35 10.12
N ARG A 12 26.28 19.63 10.60
CA ARG A 12 26.05 18.32 11.21
C ARG A 12 25.13 18.55 12.41
N ARG A 13 23.94 17.96 12.38
CA ARG A 13 23.15 17.72 13.59
C ARG A 13 22.68 16.28 13.55
N THR A 14 23.35 15.46 14.35
CA THR A 14 22.77 14.30 15.00
C THR A 14 21.73 14.79 16.00
N ASP A 15 20.47 14.45 15.77
CA ASP A 15 19.41 14.28 16.76
C ASP A 15 18.72 12.96 16.35
N LEU A 16 18.50 11.91 17.15
CA LEU A 16 18.07 11.82 18.54
C LEU A 16 16.96 12.82 18.87
N GLY A 17 15.90 12.77 18.06
CA GLY A 17 14.58 13.28 18.39
C GLY A 17 13.55 12.16 18.27
N GLY A 18 13.05 11.67 19.41
CA GLY A 18 11.79 10.95 19.45
C GLY A 18 10.67 11.87 18.98
N GLY A 19 9.87 11.40 18.02
CA GLY A 19 8.81 12.19 17.42
C GLY A 19 7.71 11.27 16.92
N THR A 20 6.74 11.00 17.81
CA THR A 20 5.38 10.52 17.54
C THR A 20 5.24 9.18 16.80
N ASP A 21 4.54 8.26 17.45
CA ASP A 21 3.58 7.33 16.87
C ASP A 21 2.62 8.12 15.95
N MET A 22 3.13 8.60 14.81
CA MET A 22 2.37 9.30 13.79
C MET A 22 1.54 8.24 13.09
N ASP A 23 0.29 8.55 12.77
CA ASP A 23 -0.58 7.75 11.93
C ASP A 23 0.16 7.20 10.69
N ILE A 24 0.75 6.00 10.78
CA ILE A 24 1.46 5.34 9.67
C ILE A 24 0.41 4.68 8.76
N GLU A 25 -0.70 5.36 8.51
CA GLU A 25 -1.69 4.87 7.59
C GLU A 25 -1.16 5.05 6.16
N SER A 26 -0.94 3.94 5.47
CA SER A 26 -0.53 3.92 4.06
C SER A 26 -1.63 3.25 3.24
N THR A 27 -1.88 3.76 2.04
CA THR A 27 -2.91 3.21 1.16
C THR A 27 -2.37 2.87 -0.21
N HIS A 28 -2.95 1.83 -0.81
CA HIS A 28 -2.68 1.40 -2.18
C HIS A 28 -3.98 1.11 -2.90
N VAL A 29 -4.15 1.66 -4.10
CA VAL A 29 -5.35 1.41 -4.92
C VAL A 29 -5.05 0.31 -5.91
N TRP A 30 -5.85 -0.75 -5.88
CA TRP A 30 -5.77 -1.84 -6.85
C TRP A 30 -6.70 -1.56 -8.04
N PRO A 31 -6.17 -1.28 -9.25
CA PRO A 31 -6.98 -0.81 -10.36
C PRO A 31 -7.83 -1.92 -11.00
N ARG A 32 -8.90 -1.51 -11.71
CA ARG A 32 -9.56 -2.41 -12.68
C ARG A 32 -8.65 -2.60 -13.89
N GLY A 33 -8.61 -3.82 -14.42
CA GLY A 33 -7.74 -4.15 -15.54
C GLY A 33 -6.26 -3.99 -15.21
N ALA A 34 -5.87 -4.31 -13.96
CA ALA A 34 -4.50 -4.22 -13.48
C ALA A 34 -3.51 -4.87 -14.46
N THR A 35 -2.44 -4.14 -14.76
CA THR A 35 -1.38 -4.54 -15.68
C THR A 35 -0.23 -5.20 -14.91
N PRO A 36 0.75 -5.84 -15.59
CA PRO A 36 1.96 -6.33 -14.94
C PRO A 36 2.73 -5.23 -14.19
N GLY A 37 2.67 -3.98 -14.67
CA GLY A 37 3.29 -2.85 -13.98
C GLY A 37 2.60 -2.49 -12.66
N ASP A 38 1.29 -2.74 -12.55
CA ASP A 38 0.53 -2.53 -11.32
C ASP A 38 0.87 -3.61 -10.29
N MET A 39 1.07 -4.86 -10.73
CA MET A 39 1.56 -5.94 -9.86
C MET A 39 2.90 -5.59 -9.21
N VAL A 40 3.87 -5.11 -9.99
CA VAL A 40 5.19 -4.72 -9.45
C VAL A 40 5.07 -3.60 -8.41
N ARG A 41 4.18 -2.62 -8.65
CA ARG A 41 3.92 -1.55 -7.68
C ARG A 41 3.26 -2.07 -6.41
N LEU A 42 2.34 -3.01 -6.53
CA LEU A 42 1.69 -3.66 -5.40
C LEU A 42 2.71 -4.45 -4.57
N GLU A 43 3.51 -5.31 -5.20
CA GLU A 43 4.55 -6.11 -4.54
C GLU A 43 5.57 -5.23 -3.80
N ALA A 44 6.04 -4.15 -4.45
CA ALA A 44 6.97 -3.22 -3.81
C ALA A 44 6.34 -2.51 -2.60
N TRP A 45 5.06 -2.12 -2.70
CA TRP A 45 4.35 -1.51 -1.58
C TRP A 45 4.16 -2.50 -0.43
N LEU A 46 3.73 -3.73 -0.71
CA LEU A 46 3.56 -4.79 0.29
C LEU A 46 4.87 -5.13 1.01
N ALA A 47 5.97 -5.26 0.26
CA ALA A 47 7.28 -5.57 0.82
C ALA A 47 7.75 -4.48 1.80
N GLY A 48 7.45 -3.21 1.51
CA GLY A 48 7.70 -2.08 2.41
C GLY A 48 6.98 -2.18 3.76
N HIS A 49 5.93 -3.00 3.86
CA HIS A 49 5.11 -3.20 5.06
C HIS A 49 5.23 -4.62 5.66
N GLY A 50 6.12 -5.47 5.14
CA GLY A 50 6.29 -6.85 5.62
C GLY A 50 5.23 -7.84 5.12
N TRP A 51 4.61 -7.53 3.98
CA TRP A 51 3.63 -8.37 3.28
C TRP A 51 4.12 -8.78 1.90
N GLU A 52 3.54 -9.83 1.35
CA GLU A 52 3.78 -10.32 0.01
C GLU A 52 2.49 -10.76 -0.67
N VAL A 53 2.55 -10.87 -2.00
CA VAL A 53 1.52 -11.55 -2.77
C VAL A 53 1.65 -13.05 -2.55
N ASP A 54 0.54 -13.71 -2.24
CA ASP A 54 0.48 -15.16 -2.24
C ASP A 54 0.39 -15.67 -3.69
N PRO A 55 1.39 -16.42 -4.19
CA PRO A 55 1.40 -16.89 -5.57
C PRO A 55 0.32 -17.93 -5.88
N THR A 56 -0.34 -18.47 -4.85
CA THR A 56 -1.31 -19.57 -4.97
C THR A 56 -2.68 -19.07 -5.43
N VAL A 57 -3.00 -17.79 -5.24
CA VAL A 57 -4.30 -17.20 -5.61
C VAL A 57 -4.11 -15.96 -6.47
N TYR A 58 -4.12 -16.22 -7.79
CA TYR A 58 -4.29 -15.22 -8.83
C TYR A 58 -5.52 -15.60 -9.66
N MET A 59 -6.60 -14.83 -9.55
CA MET A 59 -7.82 -15.07 -10.34
C MET A 59 -7.97 -13.97 -11.38
N ALA A 60 -7.80 -14.32 -12.66
CA ALA A 60 -8.11 -13.43 -13.77
C ALA A 60 -9.64 -13.40 -13.98
N GLY A 61 -10.27 -12.23 -13.82
CA GLY A 61 -11.68 -12.02 -14.08
C GLY A 61 -11.94 -10.85 -15.03
N ALA A 62 -13.19 -10.70 -15.47
CA ALA A 62 -13.60 -9.64 -16.41
C ALA A 62 -13.31 -8.20 -15.92
N GLY A 63 -13.05 -8.02 -14.62
CA GLY A 63 -12.69 -6.73 -14.00
C GLY A 63 -11.18 -6.52 -13.79
N GLY A 64 -10.33 -7.48 -14.13
CA GLY A 64 -8.89 -7.50 -13.77
C GLY A 64 -8.56 -8.62 -12.79
N ALA A 65 -7.28 -8.73 -12.41
CA ALA A 65 -6.80 -9.74 -11.49
C ALA A 65 -7.29 -9.49 -10.05
N ALA A 66 -7.73 -10.54 -9.36
CA ALA A 66 -7.85 -10.55 -7.91
C ALA A 66 -6.61 -11.24 -7.31
N VAL A 67 -6.10 -10.68 -6.22
CA VAL A 67 -4.79 -11.04 -5.65
C VAL A 67 -4.95 -11.32 -4.16
N GLN A 68 -4.44 -12.45 -3.68
CA GLN A 68 -4.33 -12.70 -2.25
C GLN A 68 -2.99 -12.22 -1.72
N VAL A 69 -2.97 -11.61 -0.53
CA VAL A 69 -1.75 -11.15 0.14
C VAL A 69 -1.63 -11.76 1.53
N ARG A 70 -0.40 -11.91 2.00
CA ARG A 70 -0.06 -12.49 3.32
C ARG A 70 1.17 -11.83 3.93
N ARG A 71 1.42 -12.07 5.22
CA ARG A 71 2.66 -11.62 5.88
C ARG A 71 3.84 -12.51 5.47
N ILE A 72 5.02 -11.91 5.29
CA ILE A 72 6.25 -12.59 4.83
C ILE A 72 6.75 -13.62 5.86
N ASP A 73 6.74 -13.28 7.15
CA ASP A 73 7.26 -14.15 8.23
C ASP A 73 6.17 -14.92 8.99
N ALA A 74 4.91 -14.83 8.55
CA ALA A 74 3.90 -15.73 9.06
C ALA A 74 4.20 -17.09 8.43
N ALA A 75 4.91 -17.96 9.17
CA ALA A 75 4.83 -19.40 8.96
C ALA A 75 3.36 -19.71 8.69
N TRP A 76 3.04 -20.50 7.67
CA TRP A 76 1.68 -20.90 7.26
C TRP A 76 0.92 -21.40 8.48
N ALA A 77 0.43 -20.48 9.29
CA ALA A 77 -0.21 -20.74 10.56
C ALA A 77 -1.64 -20.96 10.13
N ASP A 78 -2.01 -22.22 10.18
CA ASP A 78 -3.35 -22.71 9.95
C ASP A 78 -4.33 -21.78 10.71
N GLY A 79 -4.95 -20.83 9.99
CA GLY A 79 -5.87 -19.83 10.55
C GLY A 79 -5.62 -18.35 10.22
N GLU A 80 -4.42 -17.91 9.81
CA GLU A 80 -4.22 -16.52 9.35
C GLU A 80 -4.71 -16.39 7.90
N VAL A 81 -5.96 -15.96 7.75
CA VAL A 81 -6.59 -15.79 6.44
C VAL A 81 -5.93 -14.62 5.71
N GLY A 82 -5.14 -14.91 4.68
CA GLY A 82 -4.60 -13.89 3.78
C GLY A 82 -5.71 -13.00 3.21
N LEU A 83 -5.41 -11.73 2.96
CA LEU A 83 -6.39 -10.75 2.48
C LEU A 83 -6.55 -10.88 0.96
N LEU A 84 -7.77 -11.15 0.50
CA LEU A 84 -8.10 -11.09 -0.93
C LEU A 84 -8.43 -9.66 -1.33
N ILE A 85 -7.72 -9.15 -2.33
CA ILE A 85 -7.91 -7.82 -2.93
C ILE A 85 -8.61 -8.00 -4.28
N LEU A 86 -9.79 -7.39 -4.42
CA LEU A 86 -10.58 -7.38 -5.65
C LEU A 86 -10.29 -6.15 -6.50
N PRO A 87 -10.57 -6.19 -7.82
CA PRO A 87 -10.41 -5.03 -8.68
C PRO A 87 -11.18 -3.80 -8.19
N ALA A 88 -10.55 -2.62 -8.26
CA ALA A 88 -11.01 -1.34 -7.71
C ALA A 88 -11.09 -1.25 -6.17
N GLU A 89 -10.51 -2.19 -5.44
CA GLU A 89 -10.37 -2.02 -3.99
C GLU A 89 -9.19 -1.13 -3.62
N THR A 90 -9.31 -0.51 -2.45
CA THR A 90 -8.21 0.22 -1.82
C THR A 90 -7.78 -0.56 -0.60
N VAL A 91 -6.50 -0.88 -0.52
CA VAL A 91 -5.88 -1.54 0.62
C VAL A 91 -5.28 -0.47 1.53
N VAL A 92 -5.44 -0.67 2.82
CA VAL A 92 -4.92 0.19 3.88
C VAL A 92 -4.00 -0.63 4.77
N TRP A 93 -2.81 -0.11 5.03
CA TRP A 93 -1.95 -0.53 6.12
C TRP A 93 -2.14 0.46 7.27
N ASP A 94 -2.57 -0.01 8.44
CA ASP A 94 -2.83 0.84 9.62
C ASP A 94 -1.64 0.94 10.59
N GLY A 95 -0.43 0.59 10.13
CA GLY A 95 0.76 0.44 10.98
C GLY A 95 0.89 -0.94 11.61
N LYS A 96 -0.16 -1.76 11.60
CA LYS A 96 -0.17 -3.10 12.21
C LYS A 96 -0.71 -4.21 11.29
N ARG A 97 -1.71 -3.94 10.47
CA ARG A 97 -2.37 -4.93 9.59
C ARG A 97 -2.84 -4.33 8.27
N MET A 98 -3.00 -5.20 7.27
CA MET A 98 -3.66 -4.89 6.00
C MET A 98 -5.18 -5.02 6.14
N ARG A 99 -5.94 -4.11 5.53
CA ARG A 99 -7.41 -4.13 5.46
C ARG A 99 -7.91 -3.50 4.17
N ILE A 100 -9.09 -3.91 3.69
CA ILE A 100 -9.77 -3.19 2.61
C ILE A 100 -10.43 -1.94 3.19
N ALA A 101 -10.17 -0.78 2.59
CA ALA A 101 -10.85 0.46 2.95
C ALA A 101 -12.36 0.29 2.76
N PRO A 102 -13.19 0.78 3.69
CA PRO A 102 -14.63 0.81 3.45
C PRO A 102 -14.90 1.59 2.17
N ARG A 103 -15.60 0.97 1.23
CA ARG A 103 -15.98 1.62 -0.01
C ARG A 103 -16.81 2.84 0.35
N ALA A 104 -16.32 4.05 0.04
CA ALA A 104 -17.15 5.23 0.09
C ALA A 104 -18.37 4.97 -0.80
N ALA A 105 -19.53 4.78 -0.18
CA ALA A 105 -20.76 4.60 -0.92
C ALA A 105 -20.96 5.87 -1.75
N VAL A 106 -20.86 5.74 -3.07
CA VAL A 106 -21.41 6.79 -3.94
C VAL A 106 -22.90 6.78 -3.64
N PRO A 107 -23.48 7.86 -3.05
CA PRO A 107 -24.91 7.87 -2.80
C PRO A 107 -25.58 7.67 -4.15
N ALA A 108 -26.40 6.61 -4.24
CA ALA A 108 -27.25 6.40 -5.40
C ALA A 108 -28.10 7.65 -5.54
N ARG A 109 -27.79 8.47 -6.54
CA ARG A 109 -28.67 9.56 -6.95
C ARG A 109 -29.88 8.87 -7.54
N CYS A 110 -30.92 8.65 -6.74
CA CYS A 110 -32.24 8.40 -7.26
C CYS A 110 -32.56 9.58 -8.19
N ALA A 111 -32.53 9.33 -9.50
CA ALA A 111 -33.20 10.21 -10.43
C ALA A 111 -34.69 10.08 -10.10
N ALA A 112 -35.23 11.09 -9.41
CA ALA A 112 -36.66 11.27 -9.33
C ALA A 112 -37.12 11.65 -10.74
N SER A 113 -37.90 10.76 -11.35
CA SER A 113 -38.76 11.06 -12.49
C SER A 113 -40.16 11.37 -11.99
#